data_AF-A0A178DPZ4-F1
#
_entry.id   AF-A0A178DPZ4-F1
#
_cell.length_a   1.000
_cell.length_b   1.000
_cell.length_c   1.000
_cell.angle_alpha   90.00
_cell.angle_beta   90.00
_cell.angle_gamma   90.00
#
_symmetry.space_group_name_H-M   'P 1'
#
loop_
_entity.id
_entity.type
_entity.pdbx_description
1 polymer ?
#
loop_
_entity_poly.entity_id
_entity_poly.type
_entity_poly.pdbx_seq_one_letter_code
_entity_poly.pdbx_strand_id
1 'polypeptide(L)'
;MNRPQPPSSIELNPLTGHHEPTSSEGAEYPIRAPANHLQEDPDVEEGIVYRVTPGAKVTDEQLEICAKHYSQYYAVWSNDAWKFGMQPGQHIQASASDMTVGLFHEQANNILITAITSTNRQVGHCFVLQWNGRAGERVWWITQSLVLPSYRNQRRATKMLQALVLHYNIGKVSNQKDFVGSLTPNPYTLSAVLRVFGHGIESLPSKPDWESNALAYPNAPLPVRTCAPILASSPFEILRRPTMDFRTLTMRTDLYADLTESKRARQRIVFAMNKLVDEPWEWLFGHLANGHEYLCVLGFTYTVGDQHRRQFSPQQQVRSDSLGGELAGPKKAPARYRRPGLREQPAIDYTAINTYLLCSPQACRLEQQSKWHARMQLPLPEIQPHLGTAIRQAKALLLDRRTDVEEIMGAKQIPEGVRSAFAAQGNAIPEHLRTWNDVAHTDWLLEYDGGVPESAMRNRFSILQAVHFNELTADVRRRRKLAAR
;
A
#
# COMPACT_ATOMS: atom_id res chain seq x y z
N MET A 1 39.53 4.81 18.67
CA MET A 1 39.12 5.15 17.29
C MET A 1 37.94 6.09 17.39
N ASN A 2 38.12 7.36 17.02
CA ASN A 2 37.04 8.36 17.05
C ASN A 2 36.03 8.01 15.95
N ARG A 3 34.77 7.75 16.31
CA ARG A 3 33.69 7.70 15.32
C ARG A 3 33.58 9.09 14.69
N PRO A 4 33.65 9.22 13.36
CA PRO A 4 33.44 10.52 12.70
C PRO A 4 32.06 11.04 13.10
N GLN A 5 32.01 12.30 13.54
CA GLN A 5 30.73 12.96 13.81
C GLN A 5 29.89 12.95 12.51
N PRO A 6 28.59 12.62 12.59
CA PRO A 6 27.73 12.70 11.43
C PRO A 6 27.71 14.15 10.92
N PRO A 7 27.85 14.38 9.60
CA PRO A 7 27.78 15.73 9.05
C PRO A 7 26.42 16.36 9.38
N SER A 8 26.45 17.62 9.79
CA SER A 8 25.26 18.42 10.12
C SER A 8 24.22 18.32 9.01
N SER A 9 22.96 18.04 9.38
CA SER A 9 21.81 18.12 8.49
C SER A 9 21.79 19.46 7.79
N ILE A 10 21.78 19.43 6.45
CA ILE A 10 21.71 20.64 5.63
C ILE A 10 20.40 21.35 5.97
N GLU A 11 20.49 22.50 6.63
CA GLU A 11 19.41 23.47 6.66
C GLU A 11 19.23 24.00 5.24
N LEU A 12 18.25 23.46 4.52
CA LEU A 12 17.84 23.98 3.22
C LEU A 12 17.34 25.40 3.43
N ASN A 13 18.09 26.39 2.98
CA ASN A 13 17.69 27.79 3.03
C ASN A 13 16.48 27.97 2.08
N PRO A 14 15.25 28.18 2.60
CA PRO A 14 14.02 28.09 1.81
C PRO A 14 13.81 29.24 0.80
N LEU A 15 14.81 30.12 0.64
CA LEU A 15 14.75 31.31 -0.21
C LEU A 15 15.64 31.22 -1.47
N THR A 16 16.31 30.10 -1.73
CA THR A 16 16.93 29.89 -3.06
C THR A 16 15.82 29.76 -4.10
N GLY A 17 15.84 30.62 -5.12
CA GLY A 17 14.79 30.73 -6.13
C GLY A 17 14.39 29.37 -6.72
N HIS A 18 13.13 29.00 -6.54
CA HIS A 18 12.59 27.80 -7.18
C HIS A 18 12.52 28.01 -8.68
N HIS A 19 12.83 26.96 -9.43
CA HIS A 19 12.80 27.02 -10.89
C HIS A 19 11.38 26.82 -11.42
N GLU A 20 11.08 27.50 -12.53
CA GLU A 20 9.94 27.15 -13.36
C GLU A 20 10.18 25.81 -14.08
N PRO A 21 9.12 25.08 -14.47
CA PRO A 21 9.26 23.79 -15.17
C PRO A 21 10.06 23.88 -16.48
N THR A 22 10.05 25.06 -17.11
CA THR A 22 10.78 25.39 -18.34
C THR A 22 12.26 25.66 -18.12
N SER A 23 12.73 25.68 -16.87
CA SER A 23 14.13 25.86 -16.54
C SER A 23 14.98 24.75 -17.14
N SER A 24 16.05 25.16 -17.82
CA SER A 24 17.08 24.26 -18.34
C SER A 24 18.18 23.98 -17.33
N GLU A 25 18.13 24.55 -16.13
CA GLU A 25 19.12 24.31 -15.08
C GLU A 25 18.93 22.94 -14.45
N GLY A 26 20.03 22.18 -14.32
CA GLY A 26 20.04 20.94 -13.56
C GLY A 26 20.62 21.17 -12.18
N ALA A 27 20.33 20.27 -11.24
CA ALA A 27 20.81 20.39 -9.87
C ALA A 27 20.99 19.04 -9.19
N GLU A 28 21.81 19.01 -8.15
CA GLU A 28 22.11 17.83 -7.34
C GLU A 28 21.69 18.05 -5.89
N TYR A 29 21.01 17.06 -5.31
CA TYR A 29 20.43 17.14 -3.97
C TYR A 29 20.94 15.98 -3.10
N PRO A 30 21.77 16.25 -2.07
CA PRO A 30 22.16 15.24 -1.10
C PRO A 30 21.07 15.09 -0.02
N ILE A 31 20.02 14.31 -0.31
CA ILE A 31 18.90 14.11 0.62
C ILE A 31 19.19 12.92 1.54
N ARG A 32 19.45 13.20 2.82
CA ARG A 32 19.64 12.20 3.87
C ARG A 32 18.41 12.12 4.77
N ALA A 33 18.04 10.91 5.18
CA ALA A 33 17.00 10.69 6.17
C ALA A 33 17.51 9.68 7.20
N PRO A 34 17.17 9.81 8.49
CA PRO A 34 17.47 8.76 9.44
C PRO A 34 16.66 7.50 9.12
N ALA A 35 17.12 6.36 9.62
CA ALA A 35 16.38 5.10 9.53
C ALA A 35 14.97 5.25 10.11
N ASN A 36 13.96 4.66 9.48
CA ASN A 36 12.57 4.79 9.89
C ASN A 36 12.11 3.60 10.77
N HIS A 37 10.92 3.72 11.36
CA HIS A 37 10.31 2.70 12.23
C HIS A 37 9.57 1.58 11.46
N LEU A 38 9.44 1.66 10.14
CA LEU A 38 8.79 0.65 9.29
C LEU A 38 9.71 -0.53 8.96
N GLN A 39 10.86 -0.67 9.64
CA GLN A 39 11.89 -1.67 9.35
C GLN A 39 12.42 -1.56 7.91
N GLU A 40 12.39 -0.36 7.34
CA GLU A 40 13.11 -0.10 6.10
C GLU A 40 14.62 -0.24 6.37
N ASP A 41 15.34 -0.83 5.41
CA ASP A 41 16.78 -0.97 5.51
C ASP A 41 17.38 0.42 5.78
N PRO A 42 18.32 0.55 6.76
CA PRO A 42 19.04 1.80 6.93
C PRO A 42 19.61 2.21 5.57
N ASP A 43 19.59 3.51 5.29
CA ASP A 43 20.25 4.01 4.08
C ASP A 43 21.64 3.38 4.02
N VAL A 44 21.92 2.62 2.96
CA VAL A 44 23.30 2.25 2.69
C VAL A 44 24.00 3.58 2.47
N GLU A 45 24.90 3.94 3.40
CA GLU A 45 25.58 5.23 3.46
C GLU A 45 26.63 5.36 2.35
N GLU A 46 26.21 5.20 1.09
CA GLU A 46 27.06 5.34 -0.09
C GLU A 46 27.11 6.78 -0.63
N GLY A 47 26.63 7.77 0.15
CA GLY A 47 26.65 9.17 -0.27
C GLY A 47 25.82 9.41 -1.54
N ILE A 48 24.61 8.83 -1.61
CA ILE A 48 23.72 8.97 -2.77
C ILE A 48 23.33 10.44 -2.97
N VAL A 49 23.46 10.91 -4.20
CA VAL A 49 23.01 12.22 -4.68
C VAL A 49 21.85 12.02 -5.65
N TYR A 50 20.84 12.89 -5.55
CA TYR A 50 19.68 12.90 -6.44
C TYR A 50 19.86 14.03 -7.46
N ARG A 51 20.08 13.67 -8.73
CA ARG A 51 20.29 14.64 -9.81
C ARG A 51 19.01 14.86 -10.59
N VAL A 52 18.64 16.12 -10.80
CA VAL A 52 17.54 16.55 -11.67
C VAL A 52 18.14 17.07 -12.97
N THR A 53 17.78 16.43 -14.08
CA THR A 53 18.26 16.74 -15.43
C THR A 53 17.07 17.13 -16.31
N PRO A 54 16.96 18.40 -16.73
CA PRO A 54 15.96 18.82 -17.71
C PRO A 54 16.13 18.10 -19.04
N GLY A 55 15.03 17.86 -19.75
CA GLY A 55 14.97 16.98 -20.92
C GLY A 55 15.96 17.35 -22.02
N ALA A 56 16.14 18.65 -22.28
CA ALA A 56 17.10 19.15 -23.26
C ALA A 56 18.58 18.86 -22.91
N LYS A 57 18.87 18.45 -21.67
CA LYS A 57 20.20 18.09 -21.18
C LYS A 57 20.35 16.59 -20.92
N VAL A 58 19.31 15.80 -21.17
CA VAL A 58 19.40 14.34 -21.04
C VAL A 58 20.26 13.83 -22.19
N THR A 59 21.30 13.08 -21.87
CA THR A 59 22.23 12.53 -22.87
C THR A 59 21.80 11.15 -23.33
N ASP A 60 22.24 10.73 -24.51
CA ASP A 60 22.01 9.37 -25.02
C ASP A 60 22.55 8.31 -24.07
N GLU A 61 23.71 8.54 -23.45
CA GLU A 61 24.28 7.65 -22.43
C GLU A 61 23.34 7.47 -21.22
N GLN A 62 22.70 8.54 -20.75
CA GLN A 62 21.72 8.45 -19.66
C GLN A 62 20.50 7.64 -20.08
N LEU A 63 20.02 7.84 -21.32
CA LEU A 63 18.90 7.07 -21.86
C LEU A 63 19.25 5.60 -22.06
N GLU A 64 20.46 5.28 -22.51
CA GLU A 64 20.93 3.91 -22.62
C GLU A 64 20.98 3.21 -21.26
N ILE A 65 21.45 3.90 -20.21
CA ILE A 65 21.43 3.37 -18.85
C ILE A 65 19.99 3.14 -18.36
N CYS A 66 19.09 4.09 -18.61
CA CYS A 66 17.67 3.95 -18.24
C CYS A 66 17.03 2.78 -18.99
N ALA A 67 17.26 2.67 -20.30
CA ALA A 67 16.76 1.63 -21.18
C ALA A 67 17.25 0.24 -20.76
N LYS A 68 18.53 0.13 -20.44
CA LYS A 68 19.13 -1.08 -19.88
C LYS A 68 18.49 -1.46 -18.55
N HIS A 69 18.36 -0.52 -17.62
CA HIS A 69 17.73 -0.79 -16.32
C HIS A 69 16.27 -1.20 -16.47
N TYR A 70 15.50 -0.50 -17.31
CA TYR A 70 14.11 -0.82 -17.60
C TYR A 70 13.99 -2.24 -18.17
N SER A 71 14.81 -2.57 -19.16
CA SER A 71 14.79 -3.90 -19.77
C SER A 71 15.20 -5.01 -18.80
N GLN A 72 16.09 -4.72 -17.86
CA GLN A 72 16.57 -5.73 -16.90
C GLN A 72 15.63 -5.94 -15.72
N TYR A 73 14.96 -4.89 -15.24
CA TYR A 73 14.27 -4.92 -13.94
C TYR A 73 12.78 -4.57 -14.01
N TYR A 74 12.30 -4.06 -15.14
CA TYR A 74 10.90 -3.72 -15.32
C TYR A 74 10.19 -4.79 -16.15
N ALA A 75 8.96 -5.11 -15.72
CA ALA A 75 7.96 -5.94 -16.38
C ALA A 75 8.49 -7.17 -17.15
N VAL A 76 8.24 -8.33 -16.57
CA VAL A 76 8.24 -9.60 -17.31
C VAL A 76 6.87 -9.71 -17.99
N TRP A 77 6.78 -10.22 -19.21
CA TRP A 77 5.49 -10.46 -19.85
C TRP A 77 4.70 -11.56 -19.13
N SER A 78 3.44 -11.31 -18.81
CA SER A 78 2.53 -12.28 -18.18
C SER A 78 2.12 -13.39 -19.15
N ASN A 79 1.49 -14.44 -18.61
CA ASN A 79 0.91 -15.53 -19.39
C ASN A 79 -0.19 -15.10 -20.38
N ASP A 80 -0.68 -13.86 -20.31
CA ASP A 80 -1.66 -13.33 -21.28
C ASP A 80 -0.99 -12.62 -22.47
N ALA A 81 0.33 -12.39 -22.41
CA ALA A 81 1.04 -11.60 -23.41
C ALA A 81 1.19 -12.29 -24.78
N TRP A 82 1.01 -13.62 -24.85
CA TRP A 82 1.04 -14.36 -26.13
C TRP A 82 -0.02 -13.86 -27.11
N LYS A 83 -1.12 -13.26 -26.62
CA LYS A 83 -2.17 -12.63 -27.43
C LYS A 83 -1.65 -11.48 -28.29
N PHE A 84 -0.46 -10.96 -27.95
CA PHE A 84 0.23 -9.86 -28.62
C PHE A 84 1.56 -10.31 -29.25
N GLY A 85 1.76 -11.62 -29.42
CA GLY A 85 2.99 -12.18 -29.98
C GLY A 85 4.22 -12.10 -29.06
N MET A 86 4.03 -11.80 -27.77
CA MET A 86 5.11 -11.74 -26.79
C MET A 86 5.24 -13.06 -26.03
N GLN A 87 6.47 -13.47 -25.70
CA GLN A 87 6.69 -14.69 -24.92
C GLN A 87 6.49 -14.40 -23.42
N PRO A 88 5.62 -15.16 -22.72
CA PRO A 88 5.53 -15.09 -21.27
C PRO A 88 6.89 -15.33 -20.62
N GLY A 89 7.22 -14.60 -19.56
CA GLY A 89 8.53 -14.70 -18.92
C GLY A 89 9.62 -13.84 -19.54
N GLN A 90 9.43 -13.32 -20.76
CA GLN A 90 10.40 -12.44 -21.40
C GLN A 90 10.34 -11.03 -20.84
N HIS A 91 11.50 -10.39 -20.68
CA HIS A 91 11.61 -8.99 -20.29
C HIS A 91 11.22 -8.07 -21.44
N ILE A 92 10.53 -6.96 -21.13
CA ILE A 92 10.32 -5.87 -22.10
C ILE A 92 11.69 -5.37 -22.55
N GLN A 93 11.91 -5.30 -23.87
CA GLN A 93 13.12 -4.68 -24.43
C GLN A 93 12.82 -3.23 -24.73
N ALA A 94 13.65 -2.33 -24.20
CA ALA A 94 13.63 -0.91 -24.51
C ALA A 94 15.04 -0.47 -24.93
N SER A 95 15.10 0.31 -26.00
CA SER A 95 16.30 1.05 -26.41
C SER A 95 16.22 2.52 -25.96
N ALA A 96 17.35 3.23 -26.04
CA ALA A 96 17.36 4.68 -25.83
C ALA A 96 16.41 5.41 -26.81
N SER A 97 16.36 4.95 -28.07
CA SER A 97 15.44 5.49 -29.08
C SER A 97 13.97 5.29 -28.69
N ASP A 98 13.60 4.09 -28.20
CA ASP A 98 12.24 3.82 -27.73
C ASP A 98 11.86 4.73 -26.55
N MET A 99 12.80 5.00 -25.64
CA MET A 99 12.60 5.93 -24.54
C MET A 99 12.42 7.36 -25.02
N THR A 100 13.23 7.82 -25.96
CA THR A 100 13.08 9.15 -26.55
C THR A 100 11.70 9.31 -27.19
N VAL A 101 11.31 8.39 -28.07
CA VAL A 101 10.02 8.45 -28.77
C VAL A 101 8.84 8.31 -27.81
N GLY A 102 8.96 7.45 -26.80
CA GLY A 102 7.87 7.15 -25.87
C GLY A 102 7.70 8.15 -24.74
N LEU A 103 8.76 8.84 -24.31
CA LEU A 103 8.77 9.70 -23.13
C LEU A 103 8.95 11.18 -23.47
N PHE A 104 9.68 11.52 -24.53
CA PHE A 104 9.98 12.91 -24.84
C PHE A 104 8.99 13.43 -25.87
N HIS A 105 8.06 14.26 -25.40
CA HIS A 105 7.11 14.94 -26.27
C HIS A 105 7.40 16.44 -26.28
N GLU A 106 7.35 17.07 -27.45
CA GLU A 106 7.65 18.51 -27.62
C GLU A 106 6.68 19.42 -26.86
N GLN A 107 5.45 18.95 -26.66
CA GLN A 107 4.41 19.64 -25.90
C GLN A 107 4.50 19.41 -24.38
N ALA A 108 5.54 18.73 -23.90
CA ALA A 108 5.78 18.47 -22.50
C ALA A 108 7.20 18.89 -22.10
N ASN A 109 7.35 19.43 -20.89
CA ASN A 109 8.64 19.57 -20.25
C ASN A 109 9.02 18.19 -19.69
N ASN A 110 10.05 17.60 -20.28
CA ASN A 110 10.55 16.29 -19.90
C ASN A 110 11.66 16.48 -18.86
N ILE A 111 11.66 15.68 -17.79
CA ILE A 111 12.63 15.79 -16.69
C ILE A 111 13.05 14.38 -16.31
N LEU A 112 14.36 14.14 -16.25
CA LEU A 112 14.94 12.91 -15.73
C LEU A 112 15.47 13.17 -14.32
N ILE A 113 15.07 12.33 -13.37
CA ILE A 113 15.67 12.32 -12.03
C ILE A 113 16.43 11.02 -11.84
N THR A 114 17.68 11.10 -11.44
CA THR A 114 18.52 9.93 -11.16
C THR A 114 19.02 9.93 -9.73
N ALA A 115 19.16 8.73 -9.16
CA ALA A 115 19.89 8.50 -7.92
C ALA A 115 21.27 7.96 -8.27
N ILE A 116 22.32 8.65 -7.83
CA ILE A 116 23.71 8.39 -8.22
C ILE A 116 24.56 8.16 -6.95
N THR A 117 25.41 7.13 -6.95
CA THR A 117 26.37 6.86 -5.85
C THR A 117 27.55 7.83 -5.86
N SER A 118 28.31 7.85 -4.77
CA SER A 118 29.60 8.57 -4.72
C SER A 118 30.60 8.10 -5.78
N THR A 119 30.45 6.88 -6.29
CA THR A 119 31.22 6.29 -7.41
C THR A 119 30.62 6.59 -8.79
N ASN A 120 29.70 7.55 -8.88
CA ASN A 120 29.02 7.97 -10.12
C ASN A 120 28.20 6.85 -10.81
N ARG A 121 27.71 5.86 -10.04
CA ARG A 121 26.83 4.82 -10.57
C ARG A 121 25.37 5.21 -10.39
N GLN A 122 24.58 5.16 -11.47
CA GLN A 122 23.14 5.32 -11.41
C GLN A 122 22.48 4.07 -10.79
N VAL A 123 21.73 4.25 -9.70
CA VAL A 123 21.07 3.17 -8.94
C VAL A 123 19.54 3.28 -8.91
N GLY A 124 19.01 4.35 -9.48
CA GLY A 124 17.60 4.55 -9.69
C GLY A 124 17.34 5.70 -10.64
N HIS A 125 16.16 5.70 -11.24
CA HIS A 125 15.68 6.83 -12.04
C HIS A 125 14.16 6.91 -12.02
N CYS A 126 13.64 8.08 -12.38
CA CYS A 126 12.26 8.24 -12.81
C CYS A 126 12.18 9.39 -13.81
N PHE A 127 11.20 9.30 -14.72
CA PHE A 127 10.88 10.39 -15.63
C PHE A 127 9.66 11.15 -15.11
N VAL A 128 9.71 12.47 -15.27
CA VAL A 128 8.62 13.37 -14.95
C VAL A 128 8.29 14.18 -16.19
N LEU A 129 7.02 14.14 -16.57
CA LEU A 129 6.49 14.80 -17.75
C LEU A 129 5.55 15.89 -17.27
N GLN A 130 5.85 17.15 -17.60
CA GLN A 130 5.01 18.28 -17.23
C GLN A 130 4.33 18.88 -18.44
N TRP A 131 3.01 19.01 -18.39
CA TRP A 131 2.24 19.74 -19.40
C TRP A 131 1.20 20.64 -18.75
N ASN A 132 0.64 21.53 -19.57
CA ASN A 132 -0.45 22.40 -19.14
C ASN A 132 -1.78 21.67 -19.36
N GLY A 133 -2.54 21.54 -18.29
CA GLY A 133 -3.89 21.03 -18.30
C GLY A 133 -4.89 22.05 -18.83
N ARG A 134 -6.17 21.76 -18.61
CA ARG A 134 -7.24 22.70 -18.97
C ARG A 134 -7.26 23.86 -17.97
N ALA A 135 -7.74 25.02 -18.38
CA ALA A 135 -7.93 26.18 -17.50
C ALA A 135 -6.66 26.63 -16.73
N GLY A 136 -5.49 26.49 -17.36
CA GLY A 136 -4.22 26.92 -16.76
C GLY A 136 -3.70 26.00 -15.65
N GLU A 137 -4.27 24.80 -15.47
CA GLU A 137 -3.75 23.79 -14.55
C GLU A 137 -2.39 23.28 -15.03
N ARG A 138 -1.55 22.79 -14.11
CA ARG A 138 -0.25 22.20 -14.44
C ARG A 138 -0.22 20.76 -13.95
N VAL A 139 0.14 19.83 -14.84
CA VAL A 139 0.14 18.40 -14.56
C VAL A 139 1.58 17.90 -14.54
N TRP A 140 1.96 17.18 -13.49
CA TRP A 140 3.25 16.54 -13.30
C TRP A 140 3.06 15.03 -13.27
N TRP A 141 3.51 14.35 -14.31
CA TRP A 141 3.27 12.93 -14.47
C TRP A 141 4.54 12.12 -14.29
N ILE A 142 4.51 11.24 -13.29
CA ILE A 142 5.64 10.41 -12.91
C ILE A 142 5.48 9.06 -13.59
N THR A 143 6.48 8.70 -14.39
CA THR A 143 6.53 7.42 -15.12
C THR A 143 7.90 6.77 -15.00
N GLN A 144 7.94 5.46 -15.26
CA GLN A 144 9.15 4.63 -15.24
C GLN A 144 10.01 4.82 -13.98
N SER A 145 9.36 4.87 -12.81
CA SER A 145 10.07 4.91 -11.52
C SER A 145 10.72 3.56 -11.23
N LEU A 146 12.05 3.53 -11.21
CA LEU A 146 12.85 2.33 -11.05
C LEU A 146 13.97 2.55 -10.02
N VAL A 147 14.15 1.55 -9.16
CA VAL A 147 15.27 1.47 -8.20
C VAL A 147 15.87 0.07 -8.27
N LEU A 148 17.20 0.00 -8.39
CA LEU A 148 17.93 -1.26 -8.44
C LEU A 148 17.70 -2.09 -7.18
N PRO A 149 17.63 -3.43 -7.27
CA PRO A 149 17.28 -4.31 -6.15
C PRO A 149 18.04 -4.04 -4.84
N SER A 150 19.36 -3.83 -4.90
CA SER A 150 20.22 -3.56 -3.74
C SER A 150 19.97 -2.20 -3.05
N TYR A 151 19.19 -1.33 -3.67
CA TYR A 151 18.85 0.01 -3.18
C TYR A 151 17.35 0.17 -2.92
N ARG A 152 16.55 -0.90 -3.06
CA ARG A 152 15.12 -0.90 -2.71
C ARG A 152 14.93 -0.81 -1.20
N ASN A 153 13.71 -0.52 -0.78
CA ASN A 153 13.31 -0.29 0.62
C ASN A 153 14.01 0.88 1.35
N GLN A 154 14.94 1.61 0.71
CA GLN A 154 15.65 2.76 1.32
C GLN A 154 15.06 4.12 0.88
N ARG A 155 13.74 4.17 0.62
CA ARG A 155 13.00 5.36 0.14
C ARG A 155 13.63 6.09 -1.06
N ARG A 156 14.43 5.41 -1.90
CA ARG A 156 15.14 6.07 -3.01
C ARG A 156 14.19 6.72 -4.00
N ALA A 157 13.07 6.06 -4.33
CA ALA A 157 12.02 6.65 -5.16
C ALA A 157 11.41 7.90 -4.52
N THR A 158 11.08 7.86 -3.22
CA THR A 158 10.57 9.02 -2.48
C THR A 158 11.56 10.19 -2.53
N LYS A 159 12.85 9.94 -2.33
CA LYS A 159 13.89 10.97 -2.34
C LYS A 159 14.13 11.57 -3.73
N MET A 160 14.05 10.76 -4.79
CA MET A 160 14.03 11.29 -6.18
C MET A 160 12.88 12.28 -6.37
N LEU A 161 11.67 11.93 -5.91
CA LEU A 161 10.51 12.83 -6.00
C LEU A 161 10.61 14.04 -5.06
N GLN A 162 11.31 13.94 -3.92
CA GLN A 162 11.61 15.10 -3.08
C GLN A 162 12.57 16.07 -3.77
N ALA A 163 13.60 15.57 -4.46
CA ALA A 163 14.50 16.39 -5.26
C ALA A 163 13.74 17.21 -6.32
N LEU A 164 12.73 16.62 -6.96
CA LEU A 164 11.81 17.32 -7.86
C LEU A 164 11.13 18.52 -7.18
N VAL A 165 10.53 18.30 -6.01
CA VAL A 165 9.80 19.34 -5.26
C VAL A 165 10.74 20.42 -4.74
N LEU A 166 11.97 20.09 -4.39
CA LEU A 166 12.98 21.07 -3.98
C LEU A 166 13.39 21.95 -5.16
N HIS A 167 13.62 21.34 -6.33
CA HIS A 167 14.09 22.05 -7.53
C HIS A 167 13.03 22.95 -8.14
N TYR A 168 11.81 22.44 -8.35
CA TYR A 168 10.75 23.16 -9.04
C TYR A 168 9.74 23.82 -8.09
N ASN A 169 8.99 24.79 -8.61
CA ASN A 169 7.93 25.49 -7.88
C ASN A 169 6.59 24.71 -7.78
N ILE A 170 6.63 23.38 -7.69
CA ILE A 170 5.44 22.50 -7.64
C ILE A 170 4.62 22.80 -6.40
N GLY A 171 3.36 23.19 -6.57
CA GLY A 171 2.40 23.53 -5.53
C GLY A 171 2.73 24.83 -4.78
N LYS A 172 3.80 25.56 -5.13
CA LYS A 172 4.28 26.73 -4.38
C LYS A 172 3.68 28.06 -4.87
N VAL A 173 3.07 28.06 -6.05
CA VAL A 173 2.51 29.24 -6.69
C VAL A 173 1.00 29.28 -6.40
N SER A 174 0.54 30.28 -5.67
CA SER A 174 -0.82 30.32 -5.08
C SER A 174 -1.96 30.40 -6.11
N ASN A 175 -1.70 30.98 -7.28
CA ASN A 175 -2.66 31.07 -8.39
C ASN A 175 -2.48 29.93 -9.43
N GLN A 176 -1.58 28.98 -9.17
CA GLN A 176 -1.33 27.85 -10.05
C GLN A 176 -1.82 26.57 -9.38
N LYS A 177 -2.76 25.88 -10.03
CA LYS A 177 -3.21 24.57 -9.58
C LYS A 177 -2.28 23.50 -10.15
N ASP A 178 -1.66 22.73 -9.26
CA ASP A 178 -0.79 21.62 -9.62
C ASP A 178 -1.49 20.28 -9.38
N PHE A 179 -1.39 19.39 -10.36
CA PHE A 179 -1.71 17.98 -10.20
C PHE A 179 -0.47 17.14 -10.34
N VAL A 180 -0.36 16.11 -9.50
CA VAL A 180 0.70 15.13 -9.61
C VAL A 180 0.07 13.76 -9.82
N GLY A 181 0.50 13.08 -10.88
CA GLY A 181 -0.10 11.84 -11.32
C GLY A 181 0.92 10.73 -11.58
N SER A 182 0.47 9.49 -11.49
CA SER A 182 1.20 8.33 -11.97
C SER A 182 0.21 7.22 -12.36
N LEU A 183 0.61 6.43 -13.34
CA LEU A 183 -0.04 5.19 -13.76
C LEU A 183 1.02 4.11 -13.72
N THR A 184 0.79 3.10 -12.89
CA THR A 184 1.81 2.08 -12.62
C THR A 184 1.18 0.82 -12.05
N PRO A 185 1.70 -0.38 -12.37
CA PRO A 185 1.26 -1.59 -11.70
C PRO A 185 1.90 -1.74 -10.31
N ASN A 186 2.86 -0.89 -9.93
CA ASN A 186 3.71 -1.10 -8.75
C ASN A 186 3.28 -0.26 -7.53
N PRO A 187 2.77 -0.87 -6.45
CA PRO A 187 2.37 -0.18 -5.22
C PRO A 187 3.46 0.68 -4.55
N TYR A 188 4.75 0.34 -4.74
CA TYR A 188 5.83 1.14 -4.16
C TYR A 188 6.01 2.49 -4.85
N THR A 189 5.76 2.57 -6.15
CA THR A 189 5.74 3.86 -6.88
C THR A 189 4.62 4.74 -6.34
N LEU A 190 3.41 4.20 -6.16
CA LEU A 190 2.30 4.94 -5.57
C LEU A 190 2.62 5.40 -4.14
N SER A 191 3.24 4.55 -3.33
CA SER A 191 3.66 4.90 -1.98
C SER A 191 4.68 6.06 -1.98
N ALA A 192 5.61 6.10 -2.93
CA ALA A 192 6.54 7.21 -3.09
C ALA A 192 5.82 8.52 -3.47
N VAL A 193 4.91 8.46 -4.46
CA VAL A 193 4.07 9.59 -4.87
C VAL A 193 3.26 10.12 -3.69
N LEU A 194 2.55 9.24 -2.97
CA LEU A 194 1.73 9.62 -1.84
C LEU A 194 2.55 10.20 -0.68
N ARG A 195 3.75 9.68 -0.39
CA ARG A 195 4.62 10.26 0.65
C ARG A 195 5.13 11.66 0.31
N VAL A 196 5.37 11.95 -0.95
CA VAL A 196 5.82 13.29 -1.37
C VAL A 196 4.65 14.25 -1.57
N PHE A 197 3.53 13.79 -2.13
CA PHE A 197 2.45 14.66 -2.61
C PHE A 197 1.12 14.49 -1.88
N GLY A 198 0.89 13.37 -1.19
CA GLY A 198 -0.40 12.98 -0.56
C GLY A 198 -0.28 12.58 0.92
N HIS A 199 0.62 13.22 1.67
CA HIS A 199 0.84 13.03 3.12
C HIS A 199 1.28 11.62 3.58
N GLY A 200 1.56 10.72 2.63
CA GLY A 200 1.98 9.34 2.90
C GLY A 200 0.85 8.35 2.83
N ILE A 201 1.20 7.11 2.44
CA ILE A 201 0.27 5.98 2.42
C ILE A 201 -0.28 5.71 3.84
N GLU A 202 0.52 6.05 4.85
CA GLU A 202 0.23 5.91 6.28
C GLU A 202 -0.91 6.81 6.74
N SER A 203 -1.16 7.91 6.00
CA SER A 203 -2.24 8.85 6.28
C SER A 203 -3.51 8.56 5.49
N LEU A 204 -3.50 7.57 4.59
CA LEU A 204 -4.63 7.32 3.72
C LEU A 204 -5.77 6.61 4.45
N PRO A 205 -7.03 6.97 4.12
CA PRO A 205 -8.18 6.18 4.54
C PRO A 205 -8.12 4.74 4.01
N SER A 206 -8.78 3.83 4.72
CA SER A 206 -9.09 2.51 4.17
C SER A 206 -10.02 2.66 2.95
N LYS A 207 -9.96 1.72 1.99
CA LYS A 207 -10.77 1.77 0.77
C LYS A 207 -12.26 2.06 1.02
N PRO A 208 -12.98 1.36 1.93
CA PRO A 208 -14.40 1.62 2.16
C PRO A 208 -14.68 3.03 2.67
N ASP A 209 -13.73 3.63 3.39
CA ASP A 209 -13.88 4.97 3.95
C ASP A 209 -13.75 6.04 2.85
N TRP A 210 -12.76 5.87 1.97
CA TRP A 210 -12.62 6.74 0.81
C TRP A 210 -13.80 6.61 -0.15
N GLU A 211 -14.28 5.39 -0.42
CA GLU A 211 -15.46 5.18 -1.27
C GLU A 211 -16.72 5.82 -0.67
N SER A 212 -16.84 5.83 0.66
CA SER A 212 -17.97 6.46 1.34
C SER A 212 -17.94 8.00 1.27
N ASN A 213 -16.75 8.60 1.35
CA ASN A 213 -16.58 10.05 1.34
C ASN A 213 -15.17 10.50 0.92
N ALA A 214 -14.87 10.42 -0.38
CA ALA A 214 -13.56 10.82 -0.91
C ALA A 214 -13.21 12.30 -0.61
N LEU A 215 -14.22 13.17 -0.51
CA LEU A 215 -14.03 14.61 -0.26
C LEU A 215 -13.55 14.90 1.17
N ALA A 216 -13.74 13.98 2.12
CA ALA A 216 -13.20 14.11 3.47
C ALA A 216 -11.67 13.92 3.54
N TYR A 217 -11.05 13.45 2.45
CA TYR A 217 -9.63 13.11 2.40
C TYR A 217 -8.94 13.87 1.27
N PRO A 218 -8.66 15.19 1.44
CA PRO A 218 -8.11 16.03 0.38
C PRO A 218 -6.72 15.59 -0.13
N ASN A 219 -5.99 14.80 0.66
CA ASN A 219 -4.67 14.28 0.29
C ASN A 219 -4.73 12.85 -0.28
N ALA A 220 -5.91 12.27 -0.40
CA ALA A 220 -6.10 10.98 -1.06
C ALA A 220 -6.17 11.16 -2.59
N PRO A 221 -5.91 10.09 -3.37
CA PRO A 221 -6.14 10.07 -4.80
C PRO A 221 -7.51 10.63 -5.18
N LEU A 222 -7.53 11.47 -6.21
CA LEU A 222 -8.74 12.04 -6.78
C LEU A 222 -9.61 10.92 -7.37
N PRO A 223 -10.94 11.02 -7.24
CA PRO A 223 -11.85 10.11 -7.94
C PRO A 223 -11.63 10.16 -9.46
N VAL A 224 -11.78 9.01 -10.13
CA VAL A 224 -11.55 8.85 -11.58
C VAL A 224 -12.28 9.89 -12.43
N ARG A 225 -13.52 10.26 -12.05
CA ARG A 225 -14.29 11.31 -12.73
C ARG A 225 -13.57 12.66 -12.79
N THR A 226 -12.76 12.97 -11.78
CA THR A 226 -11.94 14.18 -11.69
C THR A 226 -10.63 14.01 -12.46
N CYS A 227 -10.10 12.79 -12.53
CA CYS A 227 -8.89 12.47 -13.30
C CYS A 227 -9.13 12.54 -14.82
N ALA A 228 -10.31 12.14 -15.30
CA ALA A 228 -10.61 12.06 -16.73
C ALA A 228 -10.28 13.33 -17.55
N PRO A 229 -10.72 14.55 -17.17
CA PRO A 229 -10.35 15.76 -17.91
C PRO A 229 -8.85 16.09 -17.84
N ILE A 230 -8.16 15.73 -16.75
CA ILE A 230 -6.71 15.90 -16.59
C ILE A 230 -5.99 14.99 -17.58
N LEU A 231 -6.34 13.71 -17.62
CA LEU A 231 -5.77 12.73 -18.54
C LEU A 231 -6.09 13.06 -20.00
N ALA A 232 -7.29 13.58 -20.28
CA ALA A 232 -7.68 14.01 -21.62
C ALA A 232 -6.85 15.19 -22.16
N SER A 233 -6.17 15.95 -21.28
CA SER A 233 -5.24 17.01 -21.68
C SER A 233 -3.82 16.51 -21.95
N SER A 234 -3.53 15.24 -21.67
CA SER A 234 -2.20 14.66 -21.86
C SER A 234 -1.77 14.72 -23.33
N PRO A 235 -0.54 15.15 -23.64
CA PRO A 235 0.01 15.01 -24.98
C PRO A 235 0.23 13.54 -25.35
N PHE A 236 0.42 12.67 -24.35
CA PHE A 236 0.66 11.24 -24.53
C PHE A 236 -0.65 10.50 -24.78
N GLU A 237 -0.72 9.83 -25.93
CA GLU A 237 -1.88 9.06 -26.36
C GLU A 237 -2.20 7.89 -25.42
N ILE A 238 -1.17 7.26 -24.86
CA ILE A 238 -1.31 6.17 -23.88
C ILE A 238 -2.07 6.59 -22.62
N LEU A 239 -2.13 7.89 -22.29
CA LEU A 239 -2.90 8.40 -21.15
C LEU A 239 -4.31 8.84 -21.56
N ARG A 240 -4.54 9.14 -22.84
CA ARG A 240 -5.85 9.60 -23.35
C ARG A 240 -6.79 8.46 -23.73
N ARG A 241 -6.24 7.34 -24.22
CA ARG A 241 -7.01 6.18 -24.72
C ARG A 241 -7.55 5.19 -23.67
N PRO A 242 -6.91 4.97 -22.50
CA PRO A 242 -7.30 3.89 -21.61
C PRO A 242 -8.75 3.95 -21.14
N THR A 243 -9.38 2.78 -21.05
CA THR A 243 -10.69 2.64 -20.43
C THR A 243 -10.54 2.74 -18.93
N MET A 244 -11.11 3.80 -18.35
CA MET A 244 -11.17 3.99 -16.91
C MET A 244 -12.31 3.17 -16.30
N ASP A 245 -12.03 2.44 -15.22
CA ASP A 245 -13.09 1.90 -14.37
C ASP A 245 -13.45 2.98 -13.33
N PHE A 246 -14.64 3.57 -13.47
CA PHE A 246 -15.08 4.66 -12.59
C PHE A 246 -15.31 4.25 -11.13
N ARG A 247 -15.31 2.94 -10.84
CA ARG A 247 -15.52 2.41 -9.48
C ARG A 247 -14.21 2.14 -8.76
N THR A 248 -13.09 2.12 -9.45
CA THR A 248 -11.78 1.78 -8.90
C THR A 248 -10.77 2.87 -9.21
N LEU A 249 -9.57 2.78 -8.63
CA LEU A 249 -8.44 3.61 -9.02
C LEU A 249 -7.52 2.80 -9.96
N THR A 250 -8.11 2.18 -10.98
CA THR A 250 -7.39 1.40 -11.99
C THR A 250 -7.78 1.84 -13.39
N MET A 251 -6.86 1.63 -14.33
CA MET A 251 -7.03 1.97 -15.74
C MET A 251 -6.56 0.81 -16.60
N ARG A 252 -7.34 0.44 -17.62
CA ARG A 252 -6.95 -0.61 -18.56
C ARG A 252 -5.97 -0.04 -19.57
N THR A 253 -4.70 -0.45 -19.47
CA THR A 253 -3.63 -0.01 -20.36
C THR A 253 -3.22 -1.07 -21.36
N ASP A 254 -3.80 -2.27 -21.26
CA ASP A 254 -3.39 -3.45 -22.02
C ASP A 254 -1.88 -3.76 -21.83
N LEU A 255 -1.32 -3.32 -20.69
CA LEU A 255 0.02 -3.70 -20.25
C LEU A 255 -0.06 -5.06 -19.53
N TYR A 256 0.28 -6.13 -20.23
CA TYR A 256 0.24 -7.50 -19.72
C TYR A 256 1.53 -7.89 -19.01
N ALA A 257 1.98 -7.07 -18.04
CA ALA A 257 3.13 -7.39 -17.20
C ALA A 257 2.79 -8.46 -16.14
N ASP A 258 3.77 -9.28 -15.76
CA ASP A 258 3.72 -10.18 -14.61
C ASP A 258 3.58 -9.33 -13.34
N LEU A 259 2.43 -9.47 -12.71
CA LEU A 259 2.06 -8.73 -11.50
C LEU A 259 2.56 -9.40 -10.21
N THR A 260 3.41 -10.43 -10.28
CA THR A 260 3.90 -11.15 -9.10
C THR A 260 4.61 -10.23 -8.11
N GLU A 261 5.56 -9.43 -8.57
CA GLU A 261 6.27 -8.45 -7.72
C GLU A 261 5.32 -7.35 -7.21
N SER A 262 4.39 -6.89 -8.04
CA SER A 262 3.36 -5.93 -7.64
C SER A 262 2.44 -6.46 -6.55
N LYS A 263 2.01 -7.72 -6.64
CA LYS A 263 1.19 -8.40 -5.62
C LYS A 263 1.94 -8.53 -4.30
N ARG A 264 3.21 -8.96 -4.34
CA ARG A 264 4.08 -9.02 -3.15
C ARG A 264 4.27 -7.64 -2.51
N ALA A 265 4.47 -6.60 -3.32
CA ALA A 265 4.59 -5.22 -2.84
C ALA A 265 3.30 -4.77 -2.14
N ARG A 266 2.14 -5.03 -2.73
CA ARG A 266 0.83 -4.72 -2.13
C ARG A 266 0.67 -5.43 -0.78
N GLN A 267 0.89 -6.74 -0.75
CA GLN A 267 0.78 -7.55 0.46
C GLN A 267 1.64 -7.01 1.59
N ARG A 268 2.90 -6.64 1.30
CA ARG A 268 3.81 -6.04 2.30
C ARG A 268 3.28 -4.71 2.84
N ILE A 269 2.75 -3.84 1.98
CA ILE A 269 2.17 -2.56 2.40
C ILE A 269 0.91 -2.77 3.24
N VAL A 270 -0.01 -3.63 2.79
CA VAL A 270 -1.26 -3.93 3.51
C VAL A 270 -0.96 -4.54 4.88
N PHE A 271 -0.01 -5.48 4.95
CA PHE A 271 0.46 -6.06 6.20
C PHE A 271 1.02 -4.98 7.14
N ALA A 272 1.94 -4.13 6.64
CA ALA A 272 2.53 -3.05 7.43
C ALA A 272 1.48 -2.06 7.95
N MET A 273 0.52 -1.66 7.12
CA MET A 273 -0.58 -0.76 7.51
C MET A 273 -1.48 -1.39 8.57
N ASN A 274 -1.86 -2.66 8.39
CA ASN A 274 -2.73 -3.35 9.33
C ASN A 274 -2.08 -3.64 10.69
N LYS A 275 -0.74 -3.60 10.76
CA LYS A 275 0.01 -3.62 12.02
C LYS A 275 -0.11 -2.30 12.80
N LEU A 276 -0.29 -1.17 12.10
CA LEU A 276 -0.32 0.17 12.69
C LEU A 276 -1.70 0.62 13.11
N VAL A 277 -2.75 0.16 12.41
CA VAL A 277 -4.13 0.53 12.73
C VAL A 277 -4.87 -0.60 13.42
N ASP A 278 -5.80 -0.29 14.31
CA ASP A 278 -6.66 -1.32 14.95
C ASP A 278 -7.61 -1.94 13.92
N GLU A 279 -8.20 -1.10 13.07
CA GLU A 279 -9.22 -1.50 12.11
C GLU A 279 -8.66 -2.20 10.88
N PRO A 280 -9.45 -3.04 10.18
CA PRO A 280 -9.03 -3.64 8.93
C PRO A 280 -8.83 -2.53 7.89
N TRP A 281 -7.58 -2.29 7.52
CA TRP A 281 -7.23 -1.33 6.49
C TRP A 281 -7.11 -2.03 5.15
N GLU A 282 -7.91 -1.59 4.20
CA GLU A 282 -7.96 -2.15 2.86
C GLU A 282 -7.19 -1.26 1.91
N TRP A 283 -6.40 -1.87 1.03
CA TRP A 283 -5.66 -1.17 -0.01
C TRP A 283 -6.60 -0.30 -0.87
N LEU A 284 -6.39 1.01 -0.80
CA LEU A 284 -7.27 2.01 -1.41
C LEU A 284 -7.52 1.75 -2.91
N PHE A 285 -6.50 1.32 -3.65
CA PHE A 285 -6.61 1.13 -5.09
C PHE A 285 -7.23 -0.22 -5.50
N GLY A 286 -7.49 -1.12 -4.53
CA GLY A 286 -8.10 -2.42 -4.77
C GLY A 286 -7.23 -3.45 -5.51
N HIS A 287 -7.86 -4.49 -6.03
CA HIS A 287 -7.17 -5.53 -6.80
C HIS A 287 -6.81 -5.03 -8.20
N LEU A 288 -5.60 -5.36 -8.67
CA LEU A 288 -5.16 -5.05 -10.01
C LEU A 288 -5.41 -6.24 -10.93
N ALA A 289 -6.35 -6.09 -11.86
CA ALA A 289 -6.59 -7.07 -12.90
C ALA A 289 -5.45 -7.09 -13.94
N ASN A 290 -5.27 -8.20 -14.65
CA ASN A 290 -4.32 -8.27 -15.76
C ASN A 290 -4.63 -7.21 -16.82
N GLY A 291 -3.60 -6.64 -17.44
CA GLY A 291 -3.76 -5.56 -18.43
C GLY A 291 -4.19 -4.20 -17.85
N HIS A 292 -4.19 -4.06 -16.51
CA HIS A 292 -4.52 -2.81 -15.83
C HIS A 292 -3.32 -2.27 -15.05
N GLU A 293 -3.35 -0.96 -14.81
CA GLU A 293 -2.44 -0.26 -13.93
C GLU A 293 -3.23 0.56 -12.89
N TYR A 294 -2.61 0.83 -11.74
CA TYR A 294 -3.19 1.71 -10.74
C TYR A 294 -3.04 3.17 -11.16
N LEU A 295 -4.12 3.94 -11.03
CA LEU A 295 -4.14 5.37 -11.31
C LEU A 295 -4.11 6.15 -9.98
N CYS A 296 -3.09 6.99 -9.80
CA CYS A 296 -3.02 7.93 -8.69
C CYS A 296 -2.86 9.34 -9.23
N VAL A 297 -3.83 10.21 -8.97
CA VAL A 297 -3.73 11.65 -9.27
C VAL A 297 -4.08 12.43 -8.01
N LEU A 298 -3.28 13.42 -7.67
CA LEU A 298 -3.41 14.24 -6.47
C LEU A 298 -3.47 15.71 -6.87
N GLY A 299 -4.35 16.48 -6.25
CA GLY A 299 -4.17 17.94 -6.22
C GLY A 299 -3.06 18.25 -5.23
N PHE A 300 -2.10 19.08 -5.62
CA PHE A 300 -0.94 19.37 -4.78
C PHE A 300 -0.78 20.87 -4.52
N THR A 301 -0.70 21.20 -3.24
CA THR A 301 -0.32 22.53 -2.77
C THR A 301 0.80 22.36 -1.75
N TYR A 302 1.88 23.09 -1.96
CA TYR A 302 3.01 23.09 -1.07
C TYR A 302 2.72 23.98 0.14
N THR A 303 2.75 23.40 1.33
CA THR A 303 2.63 24.15 2.58
C THR A 303 3.97 24.05 3.33
N VAL A 304 4.51 25.20 3.75
CA VAL A 304 5.84 25.29 4.37
C VAL A 304 5.93 24.46 5.66
N GLY A 305 4.81 24.27 6.38
CA GLY A 305 4.75 23.44 7.59
C GLY A 305 4.69 21.93 7.35
N ASP A 306 4.34 21.48 6.15
CA ASP A 306 4.15 20.06 5.88
C ASP A 306 5.47 19.30 5.79
N GLN A 307 6.57 19.92 5.35
CA GLN A 307 7.86 19.22 5.25
C GLN A 307 8.38 18.77 6.63
N HIS A 308 8.24 19.60 7.66
CA HIS A 308 8.67 19.25 9.02
C HIS A 308 7.79 18.15 9.63
N ARG A 309 6.48 18.15 9.35
CA ARG A 309 5.55 17.13 9.85
C ARG A 309 5.75 15.78 9.14
N ARG A 310 6.08 15.80 7.84
CA ARG A 310 6.26 14.63 6.97
C ARG A 310 7.53 13.83 7.24
N GLN A 311 8.58 14.44 7.79
CA GLN A 311 9.81 13.73 8.13
C GLN A 311 9.76 13.05 9.52
N PHE A 312 8.98 13.57 10.47
CA PHE A 312 9.09 13.17 11.88
C PHE A 312 7.80 13.32 12.69
N SER A 313 6.68 12.74 12.26
CA SER A 313 5.62 12.43 13.24
C SER A 313 5.62 10.95 13.61
N PRO A 314 6.53 10.48 14.49
CA PRO A 314 6.38 9.23 15.22
C PRO A 314 5.22 9.28 16.25
N GLN A 315 4.34 10.28 16.17
CA GLN A 315 3.36 10.62 17.20
C GLN A 315 2.00 9.93 17.06
N GLN A 316 1.78 9.06 16.06
CA GLN A 316 1.07 7.84 16.43
C GLN A 316 2.06 6.99 17.20
N GLN A 317 2.31 7.38 18.46
CA GLN A 317 2.66 6.42 19.49
C GLN A 317 1.63 5.32 19.35
N VAL A 318 2.04 4.23 18.68
CA VAL A 318 1.61 2.89 19.04
C VAL A 318 1.54 2.97 20.56
N ARG A 319 0.34 2.84 21.12
CA ARG A 319 0.15 2.62 22.55
C ARG A 319 0.88 1.33 22.86
N SER A 320 2.19 1.40 22.99
CA SER A 320 3.00 0.39 23.60
C SER A 320 2.73 0.53 25.07
N ASP A 321 1.57 0.03 25.50
CA ASP A 321 1.38 -0.39 26.87
C ASP A 321 2.42 -1.51 27.07
N SER A 322 3.60 -1.10 27.54
CA SER A 322 4.50 -1.82 28.45
C SER A 322 4.61 -3.33 28.24
N LEU A 323 5.61 -3.75 27.46
CA LEU A 323 6.21 -5.08 27.56
C LEU A 323 7.74 -4.91 27.59
N GLY A 324 8.29 -4.74 28.79
CA GLY A 324 9.73 -4.79 29.04
C GLY A 324 10.24 -3.74 30.02
N GLY A 325 10.36 -4.10 31.30
CA GLY A 325 11.01 -3.29 32.33
C GLY A 325 10.70 -3.79 33.74
N GLU A 326 11.73 -4.27 34.43
CA GLU A 326 11.72 -5.07 35.66
C GLU A 326 11.11 -4.41 36.92
N LEU A 327 10.53 -5.27 37.77
CA LEU A 327 10.49 -5.20 39.25
C LEU A 327 10.24 -3.82 39.90
N ALA A 328 9.01 -3.31 39.80
CA ALA A 328 8.55 -2.24 40.71
C ALA A 328 7.04 -2.31 40.99
N GLY A 329 6.61 -3.30 41.78
CA GLY A 329 5.35 -3.31 42.54
C GLY A 329 4.03 -3.31 41.73
N PRO A 330 2.92 -3.78 42.33
CA PRO A 330 1.62 -3.81 41.67
C PRO A 330 1.03 -2.40 41.59
N LYS A 331 1.43 -1.61 40.58
CA LYS A 331 0.69 -0.40 40.21
C LYS A 331 -0.57 -0.84 39.47
N LYS A 332 -1.72 -0.73 40.15
CA LYS A 332 -3.06 -0.92 39.58
C LYS A 332 -3.15 -0.14 38.26
N ALA A 333 -3.37 -0.85 37.15
CA ALA A 333 -3.62 -0.22 35.86
C ALA A 333 -4.73 0.84 36.01
N PRO A 334 -4.61 2.02 35.37
CA PRO A 334 -5.66 3.02 35.43
C PRO A 334 -6.94 2.39 34.91
N ALA A 335 -7.97 2.35 35.76
CA ALA A 335 -9.28 1.84 35.43
C ALA A 335 -9.74 2.52 34.13
N ARG A 336 -9.80 1.75 33.03
CA ARG A 336 -10.42 2.19 31.78
C ARG A 336 -11.77 2.76 32.15
N TYR A 337 -11.98 4.05 31.90
CA TYR A 337 -13.20 4.76 32.22
C TYR A 337 -14.36 4.09 31.46
N ARG A 338 -15.04 3.14 32.10
CA ARG A 338 -16.23 2.49 31.55
C ARG A 338 -17.33 3.54 31.56
N ARG A 339 -17.63 4.12 30.39
CA ARG A 339 -18.80 5.00 30.23
C ARG A 339 -20.05 4.22 30.65
N PRO A 340 -20.76 4.61 31.72
CA PRO A 340 -21.97 3.95 32.14
C PRO A 340 -23.05 4.10 31.05
N GLY A 341 -23.68 3.00 30.64
CA GLY A 341 -24.86 3.03 29.76
C GLY A 341 -24.67 2.52 28.33
N LEU A 342 -23.46 2.16 27.90
CA LEU A 342 -23.32 1.37 26.66
C LEU A 342 -23.62 -0.09 26.97
N ARG A 343 -24.74 -0.60 26.44
CA ARG A 343 -25.04 -2.04 26.40
C ARG A 343 -23.87 -2.74 25.70
N GLU A 344 -23.01 -3.41 26.46
CA GLU A 344 -21.92 -4.23 25.91
C GLU A 344 -22.57 -5.24 24.97
N GLN A 345 -22.19 -5.22 23.68
CA GLN A 345 -22.58 -6.32 22.80
C GLN A 345 -21.97 -7.60 23.38
N PRO A 346 -22.71 -8.71 23.35
CA PRO A 346 -22.14 -9.98 23.79
C PRO A 346 -20.86 -10.22 22.99
N ALA A 347 -19.76 -10.46 23.70
CA ALA A 347 -18.50 -10.81 23.08
C ALA A 347 -18.71 -12.03 22.17
N ILE A 348 -18.00 -12.07 21.03
CA ILE A 348 -18.08 -13.23 20.13
C ILE A 348 -17.58 -14.46 20.89
N ASP A 349 -18.43 -15.48 21.01
CA ASP A 349 -18.05 -16.76 21.60
C ASP A 349 -17.27 -17.60 20.59
N TYR A 350 -15.98 -17.28 20.47
CA TYR A 350 -15.06 -18.02 19.61
C TYR A 350 -14.97 -19.50 20.00
N THR A 351 -15.15 -19.86 21.26
CA THR A 351 -15.13 -21.25 21.72
C THR A 351 -16.30 -22.04 21.13
N ALA A 352 -17.51 -21.48 21.17
CA ALA A 352 -18.69 -22.11 20.57
C ALA A 352 -18.58 -22.21 19.04
N ILE A 353 -18.11 -21.16 18.36
CA ILE A 353 -17.86 -21.18 16.90
C ILE A 353 -16.84 -22.27 16.56
N ASN A 354 -15.72 -22.30 17.28
CA ASN A 354 -14.61 -23.18 17.03
C ASN A 354 -14.97 -24.66 17.26
N THR A 355 -15.67 -24.95 18.36
CA THR A 355 -16.19 -26.29 18.67
C THR A 355 -17.20 -26.75 17.62
N TYR A 356 -18.10 -25.86 17.18
CA TYR A 356 -19.04 -26.20 16.10
C TYR A 356 -18.34 -26.55 14.79
N LEU A 357 -17.34 -25.76 14.37
CA LEU A 357 -16.57 -26.02 13.15
C LEU A 357 -15.77 -27.33 13.22
N LEU A 358 -15.35 -27.75 14.43
CA LEU A 358 -14.74 -29.07 14.63
C LEU A 358 -15.74 -30.22 14.53
N CYS A 359 -16.85 -30.12 15.26
CA CYS A 359 -17.86 -31.17 15.29
C CYS A 359 -18.58 -31.32 13.94
N SER A 360 -18.52 -30.29 13.08
CA SER A 360 -19.10 -30.30 11.75
C SER A 360 -18.07 -29.90 10.68
N PRO A 361 -17.20 -30.80 10.23
CA PRO A 361 -16.22 -30.49 9.17
C PRO A 361 -16.88 -30.00 7.87
N GLN A 362 -18.13 -30.37 7.61
CA GLN A 362 -18.91 -29.85 6.48
C GLN A 362 -19.20 -28.34 6.63
N ALA A 363 -19.32 -27.84 7.85
CA ALA A 363 -19.44 -26.41 8.12
C ALA A 363 -18.15 -25.64 7.79
N CYS A 364 -17.01 -26.29 7.56
CA CYS A 364 -15.79 -25.65 7.06
C CYS A 364 -15.74 -25.53 5.54
N ARG A 365 -16.68 -26.13 4.79
CA ARG A 365 -16.73 -25.96 3.32
C ARG A 365 -17.16 -24.54 2.98
N LEU A 366 -16.40 -23.86 2.12
CA LEU A 366 -16.68 -22.48 1.67
C LEU A 366 -17.65 -22.43 0.48
N GLU A 367 -17.82 -23.52 -0.27
CA GLU A 367 -18.65 -23.56 -1.48
C GLU A 367 -20.10 -23.09 -1.23
N GLN A 368 -20.68 -22.40 -2.22
CA GLN A 368 -22.11 -22.07 -2.28
C GLN A 368 -22.97 -23.32 -2.51
N GLN A 369 -23.00 -24.24 -1.55
CA GLN A 369 -24.11 -25.19 -1.50
C GLN A 369 -25.29 -24.54 -0.76
N SER A 370 -25.75 -23.39 -1.27
CA SER A 370 -26.96 -22.69 -0.83
C SER A 370 -28.21 -23.59 -0.90
N LYS A 371 -28.17 -24.66 -1.69
CA LYS A 371 -29.23 -25.68 -1.75
C LYS A 371 -29.11 -26.82 -0.74
N TRP A 372 -27.91 -27.13 -0.22
CA TRP A 372 -27.74 -28.23 0.74
C TRP A 372 -28.08 -27.80 2.17
N HIS A 373 -27.60 -26.64 2.62
CA HIS A 373 -27.87 -26.15 3.97
C HIS A 373 -29.32 -25.74 4.22
N ALA A 374 -30.06 -25.33 3.17
CA ALA A 374 -31.50 -25.08 3.27
C ALA A 374 -32.33 -26.38 3.40
N ARG A 375 -31.81 -27.51 2.93
CA ARG A 375 -32.51 -28.81 2.92
C ARG A 375 -32.11 -29.73 4.07
N MET A 376 -30.86 -29.68 4.52
CA MET A 376 -30.45 -30.40 5.71
C MET A 376 -30.70 -29.53 6.94
N GLN A 377 -31.90 -29.68 7.50
CA GLN A 377 -32.12 -29.52 8.94
C GLN A 377 -31.30 -30.60 9.68
N LEU A 378 -29.97 -30.59 9.54
CA LEU A 378 -29.14 -31.27 10.51
C LEU A 378 -29.56 -30.70 11.86
N PRO A 379 -29.95 -31.54 12.84
CA PRO A 379 -30.28 -31.07 14.17
C PRO A 379 -28.99 -30.49 14.75
N LEU A 380 -28.78 -29.20 14.50
CA LEU A 380 -27.76 -28.41 15.13
C LEU A 380 -28.20 -28.37 16.59
N PRO A 381 -27.49 -29.02 17.53
CA PRO A 381 -27.85 -28.96 18.94
C PRO A 381 -27.91 -27.48 19.33
N GLU A 382 -29.12 -26.97 19.56
CA GLU A 382 -29.49 -25.57 19.83
C GLU A 382 -28.36 -24.55 19.65
N ILE A 383 -27.82 -24.42 18.43
CA ILE A 383 -26.77 -23.44 18.19
C ILE A 383 -27.43 -22.09 18.36
N GLN A 384 -26.90 -21.29 19.28
CA GLN A 384 -27.40 -19.96 19.53
C GLN A 384 -27.52 -19.21 18.19
N PRO A 385 -28.69 -18.65 17.82
CA PRO A 385 -28.96 -18.14 16.47
C PRO A 385 -27.94 -17.14 15.92
N HIS A 386 -27.23 -16.44 16.81
CA HIS A 386 -26.18 -15.49 16.45
C HIS A 386 -24.90 -16.18 15.94
N LEU A 387 -24.52 -17.36 16.45
CA LEU A 387 -23.31 -18.09 16.01
C LEU A 387 -23.44 -18.51 14.54
N GLY A 388 -24.58 -19.11 14.18
CA GLY A 388 -24.87 -19.48 12.80
C GLY A 388 -24.89 -18.27 11.86
N THR A 389 -25.31 -17.10 12.36
CA THR A 389 -25.29 -15.85 11.58
C THR A 389 -23.87 -15.36 11.34
N ALA A 390 -23.01 -15.36 12.37
CA ALA A 390 -21.60 -14.97 12.24
C ALA A 390 -20.84 -15.85 11.23
N ILE A 391 -21.03 -17.18 11.30
CA ILE A 391 -20.39 -18.12 10.36
C ILE A 391 -20.89 -17.90 8.93
N ARG A 392 -22.20 -17.70 8.72
CA ARG A 392 -22.75 -17.41 7.39
C ARG A 392 -22.18 -16.11 6.81
N GLN A 393 -22.10 -15.06 7.63
CA GLN A 393 -21.50 -13.78 7.22
C GLN A 393 -20.02 -13.93 6.88
N ALA A 394 -19.26 -14.65 7.71
CA ALA A 394 -17.84 -14.94 7.46
C ALA A 394 -17.63 -15.72 6.16
N LYS A 395 -18.43 -16.75 5.90
CA LYS A 395 -18.37 -17.51 4.64
C LYS A 395 -18.74 -16.66 3.42
N ALA A 396 -19.78 -15.84 3.53
CA ALA A 396 -20.17 -14.94 2.45
C ALA A 396 -19.04 -13.95 2.12
N LEU A 397 -18.39 -13.41 3.15
CA LEU A 397 -17.23 -12.55 3.00
C LEU A 397 -16.05 -13.28 2.33
N LEU A 398 -15.73 -14.51 2.75
CA LEU A 398 -14.67 -15.29 2.13
C LEU A 398 -14.99 -15.69 0.68
N LEU A 399 -16.24 -16.00 0.37
CA LEU A 399 -16.65 -16.30 -1.01
C LEU A 399 -16.45 -15.10 -1.95
N ASP A 400 -16.71 -13.89 -1.45
CA ASP A 400 -16.53 -12.65 -2.20
C ASP A 400 -15.04 -12.24 -2.29
N ARG A 401 -14.31 -12.36 -1.16
CA ARG A 401 -13.02 -11.68 -0.97
C ARG A 401 -11.97 -12.46 -0.17
N ARG A 402 -11.94 -13.79 -0.23
CA ARG A 402 -11.00 -14.63 0.58
C ARG A 402 -9.58 -14.08 0.62
N THR A 403 -8.97 -13.88 -0.55
CA THR A 403 -7.57 -13.46 -0.66
C THR A 403 -7.34 -12.10 -0.01
N ASP A 404 -8.29 -11.17 -0.14
CA ASP A 404 -8.18 -9.85 0.49
C ASP A 404 -8.28 -9.98 2.01
N VAL A 405 -9.22 -10.79 2.53
CA VAL A 405 -9.39 -10.98 3.99
C VAL A 405 -8.11 -11.56 4.61
N GLU A 406 -7.54 -12.58 3.99
CA GLU A 406 -6.29 -13.21 4.45
C GLU A 406 -5.14 -12.20 4.46
N GLU A 407 -5.02 -11.37 3.41
CA GLU A 407 -4.00 -10.31 3.31
C GLU A 407 -4.20 -9.18 4.35
N ILE A 408 -5.43 -8.66 4.48
CA ILE A 408 -5.77 -7.56 5.41
C ILE A 408 -5.59 -8.01 6.86
N MET A 409 -6.05 -9.22 7.19
CA MET A 409 -6.01 -9.73 8.56
C MET A 409 -4.67 -10.34 8.93
N GLY A 410 -3.77 -10.56 7.98
CA GLY A 410 -2.48 -11.23 8.21
C GLY A 410 -1.68 -10.61 9.37
N ALA A 411 -1.61 -9.29 9.46
CA ALA A 411 -0.88 -8.58 10.52
C ALA A 411 -1.65 -8.45 11.84
N LYS A 412 -2.95 -8.78 11.86
CA LYS A 412 -3.77 -8.63 13.07
C LYS A 412 -3.40 -9.70 14.08
N GLN A 413 -3.42 -9.33 15.36
CA GLN A 413 -3.27 -10.31 16.43
C GLN A 413 -4.44 -11.29 16.41
N ILE A 414 -4.15 -12.54 16.75
CA ILE A 414 -5.18 -13.55 16.97
C ILE A 414 -5.88 -13.21 18.29
N PRO A 415 -7.22 -13.04 18.31
CA PRO A 415 -7.96 -12.73 19.53
C PRO A 415 -7.73 -13.77 20.61
N GLU A 416 -7.70 -13.33 21.87
CA GLU A 416 -7.54 -14.25 23.01
C GLU A 416 -8.66 -15.29 23.06
N GLY A 417 -9.88 -14.92 22.65
CA GLY A 417 -10.99 -15.86 22.52
C GLY A 417 -10.70 -17.00 21.55
N VAL A 418 -10.00 -16.74 20.44
CA VAL A 418 -9.56 -17.77 19.50
C VAL A 418 -8.48 -18.64 20.14
N ARG A 419 -7.47 -18.05 20.80
CA ARG A 419 -6.40 -18.80 21.49
C ARG A 419 -6.97 -19.73 22.56
N SER A 420 -7.85 -19.21 23.41
CA SER A 420 -8.55 -19.96 24.45
C SER A 420 -9.39 -21.10 23.85
N ALA A 421 -10.08 -20.84 22.73
CA ALA A 421 -10.87 -21.87 22.04
C ALA A 421 -10.02 -23.04 21.51
N PHE A 422 -8.79 -22.77 21.09
CA PHE A 422 -7.82 -23.79 20.64
C PHE A 422 -7.15 -24.50 21.84
N ALA A 423 -6.79 -23.77 22.88
CA ALA A 423 -6.23 -24.33 24.12
C ALA A 423 -7.21 -25.28 24.83
N ALA A 424 -8.50 -24.94 24.88
CA ALA A 424 -9.56 -25.79 25.45
C ALA A 424 -9.71 -27.16 24.74
N GLN A 425 -9.17 -27.29 23.53
CA GLN A 425 -9.18 -28.52 22.74
C GLN A 425 -7.84 -29.26 22.79
N GLY A 426 -6.95 -28.89 23.73
CA GLY A 426 -5.61 -29.47 23.86
C GLY A 426 -4.62 -28.99 22.80
N ASN A 427 -4.95 -27.95 22.02
CA ASN A 427 -4.17 -27.51 20.86
C ASN A 427 -3.87 -26.01 20.97
N ALA A 428 -3.19 -25.60 22.04
CA ALA A 428 -2.88 -24.19 22.25
C ALA A 428 -2.02 -23.63 21.11
N ILE A 429 -2.41 -22.45 20.59
CA ILE A 429 -1.60 -21.72 19.60
C ILE A 429 -0.30 -21.28 20.30
N PRO A 430 0.89 -21.65 19.79
CA PRO A 430 2.16 -21.26 20.38
C PRO A 430 2.27 -19.73 20.59
N GLU A 431 2.92 -19.31 21.68
CA GLU A 431 3.03 -17.89 22.06
C GLU A 431 3.77 -17.02 21.03
N HIS A 432 4.65 -17.64 20.24
CA HIS A 432 5.38 -16.95 19.18
C HIS A 432 4.53 -16.71 17.92
N LEU A 433 3.44 -17.46 17.72
CA LEU A 433 2.51 -17.26 16.61
C LEU A 433 1.44 -16.26 17.02
N ARG A 434 1.77 -14.97 16.89
CA ARG A 434 0.97 -13.87 17.44
C ARG A 434 -0.13 -13.39 16.50
N THR A 435 0.14 -13.45 15.21
CA THR A 435 -0.70 -12.92 14.13
C THR A 435 -1.32 -14.03 13.30
N TRP A 436 -2.36 -13.70 12.53
CA TRP A 436 -2.97 -14.66 11.60
C TRP A 436 -1.98 -15.16 10.54
N ASN A 437 -1.06 -14.30 10.10
CA ASN A 437 -0.02 -14.65 9.15
C ASN A 437 1.02 -15.62 9.75
N ASP A 438 1.37 -15.47 11.03
CA ASP A 438 2.31 -16.38 11.70
C ASP A 438 1.77 -17.81 11.66
N VAL A 439 0.48 -18.00 11.94
CA VAL A 439 -0.15 -19.33 11.90
C VAL A 439 -0.28 -19.84 10.46
N ALA A 440 -0.67 -18.99 9.51
CA ALA A 440 -0.89 -19.39 8.11
C ALA A 440 0.37 -19.93 7.40
N HIS A 441 1.57 -19.54 7.86
CA HIS A 441 2.85 -19.94 7.28
C HIS A 441 3.61 -20.99 8.11
N THR A 442 2.94 -21.63 9.08
CA THR A 442 3.56 -22.69 9.89
C THR A 442 2.92 -24.03 9.63
N ASP A 443 3.73 -25.07 9.79
CA ASP A 443 3.27 -26.45 9.79
C ASP A 443 2.45 -26.80 11.04
N TRP A 444 2.32 -25.88 12.01
CA TRP A 444 1.52 -26.07 13.22
C TRP A 444 0.06 -26.45 12.90
N LEU A 445 -0.53 -25.88 11.83
CA LEU A 445 -1.87 -26.28 11.38
C LEU A 445 -1.91 -27.72 10.81
N LEU A 446 -0.78 -28.23 10.31
CA LEU A 446 -0.62 -29.56 9.73
C LEU A 446 -0.30 -30.62 10.79
N GLU A 447 0.46 -30.25 11.83
CA GLU A 447 0.79 -31.11 12.98
C GLU A 447 -0.44 -31.45 13.85
N TYR A 448 -1.59 -30.84 13.58
CA TYR A 448 -2.86 -31.19 14.21
C TYR A 448 -3.31 -32.61 13.79
N ASP A 449 -2.93 -33.60 14.60
CA ASP A 449 -3.21 -35.05 14.40
C ASP A 449 -4.65 -35.45 14.78
N GLY A 450 -5.64 -34.73 14.26
CA GLY A 450 -7.06 -34.95 14.56
C GLY A 450 -7.83 -35.74 13.50
N GLY A 451 -7.16 -36.28 12.48
CA GLY A 451 -7.82 -36.89 11.31
C GLY A 451 -8.67 -35.91 10.48
N VAL A 452 -8.57 -34.61 10.75
CA VAL A 452 -9.28 -33.56 10.00
C VAL A 452 -8.48 -33.27 8.73
N PRO A 453 -9.09 -33.31 7.53
CA PRO A 453 -8.40 -32.96 6.30
C PRO A 453 -7.79 -31.55 6.38
N GLU A 454 -6.56 -31.38 5.90
CA GLU A 454 -5.83 -30.10 5.89
C GLU A 454 -6.69 -28.93 5.35
N SER A 455 -7.42 -29.18 4.26
CA SER A 455 -8.30 -28.18 3.64
C SER A 455 -9.44 -27.73 4.57
N ALA A 456 -9.99 -28.63 5.39
CA ALA A 456 -11.02 -28.31 6.36
C ALA A 456 -10.44 -27.48 7.53
N MET A 457 -9.21 -27.79 7.95
CA MET A 457 -8.51 -27.00 8.97
C MET A 457 -8.19 -25.58 8.49
N ARG A 458 -7.63 -25.45 7.27
CA ARG A 458 -7.37 -24.14 6.66
C ARG A 458 -8.65 -23.31 6.52
N ASN A 459 -9.75 -23.91 6.05
CA ASN A 459 -11.01 -23.17 5.92
C ASN A 459 -11.62 -22.80 7.29
N ARG A 460 -11.50 -23.66 8.30
CA ARG A 460 -11.90 -23.33 9.68
C ARG A 460 -11.16 -22.08 10.15
N PHE A 461 -9.84 -22.03 9.94
CA PHE A 461 -9.02 -20.88 10.31
C PHE A 461 -9.42 -19.61 9.53
N SER A 462 -9.60 -19.70 8.21
CA SER A 462 -10.11 -18.59 7.39
C SER A 462 -11.48 -18.09 7.87
N ILE A 463 -12.40 -18.99 8.29
CA ILE A 463 -13.71 -18.59 8.83
C ILE A 463 -13.54 -17.80 10.14
N LEU A 464 -12.70 -18.27 11.07
CA LEU A 464 -12.45 -17.56 12.33
C LEU A 464 -11.81 -16.18 12.09
N GLN A 465 -10.88 -16.11 11.13
CA GLN A 465 -10.26 -14.86 10.69
C GLN A 465 -11.32 -13.88 10.12
N ALA A 466 -12.23 -14.36 9.29
CA ALA A 466 -13.33 -13.57 8.73
C ALA A 466 -14.38 -13.13 9.78
N VAL A 467 -14.62 -13.95 10.81
CA VAL A 467 -15.43 -13.55 11.97
C VAL A 467 -14.76 -12.37 12.70
N HIS A 468 -13.45 -12.46 12.95
CA HIS A 468 -12.68 -11.39 13.56
C HIS A 468 -12.65 -10.11 12.70
N PHE A 469 -12.53 -10.23 11.38
CA PHE A 469 -12.64 -9.09 10.46
C PHE A 469 -13.98 -8.36 10.63
N ASN A 470 -15.09 -9.10 10.69
CA ASN A 470 -16.43 -8.53 10.87
C ASN A 470 -16.58 -7.85 12.24
N GLU A 471 -16.00 -8.42 13.30
CA GLU A 471 -15.97 -7.83 14.64
C GLU A 471 -15.28 -6.47 14.63
N LEU A 472 -14.05 -6.40 14.13
CA LEU A 472 -13.27 -5.15 14.07
C LEU A 472 -14.02 -4.10 13.23
N THR A 473 -14.61 -4.49 12.11
CA THR A 473 -15.40 -3.60 11.24
C THR A 473 -16.63 -3.06 11.96
N ALA A 474 -17.35 -3.90 12.72
CA ALA A 474 -18.53 -3.51 13.47
C ALA A 474 -18.17 -2.52 14.60
N ASP A 475 -17.06 -2.77 15.30
CA ASP A 475 -16.58 -1.92 16.38
C ASP A 475 -16.17 -0.53 15.88
N VAL A 476 -15.51 -0.44 14.73
CA VAL A 476 -15.17 0.84 14.07
C VAL A 476 -16.41 1.63 13.74
N ARG A 477 -17.40 1.01 13.09
CA ARG A 477 -18.69 1.64 12.78
C ARG A 477 -19.38 2.14 14.05
N ARG A 478 -19.29 1.38 15.15
CA ARG A 478 -19.85 1.79 16.44
C ARG A 478 -19.12 3.01 17.01
N ARG A 479 -17.78 2.99 17.03
CA ARG A 479 -16.96 4.13 17.49
C ARG A 479 -17.27 5.41 16.70
N ARG A 480 -17.40 5.31 15.38
CA ARG A 480 -17.76 6.45 14.51
C ARG A 480 -19.17 6.98 14.77
N LYS A 481 -20.16 6.09 14.93
CA LYS A 481 -21.52 6.49 15.32
C LYS A 481 -21.57 7.19 16.69
N LEU A 482 -20.71 6.79 17.61
CA LEU A 482 -20.59 7.45 18.92
C LEU A 482 -19.87 8.80 18.85
N ALA A 483 -18.89 8.95 17.96
CA ALA A 483 -18.18 10.21 17.75
C ALA A 483 -19.01 11.27 17.02
N ALA A 484 -20.02 10.85 16.24
CA ALA A 484 -20.94 11.73 15.53
C ALA A 484 -22.13 12.22 16.39
N ARG A 485 -22.30 11.69 17.60
CA ARG A 485 -23.31 12.10 18.58
C ARG A 485 -22.68 12.99 19.62
#